data_AF-A0AB39K8R8-F1
#
_entry.id   AF-A0AB39K8R8-F1
#
_cell.length_a   1.000
_cell.length_b   1.000
_cell.length_c   1.000
_cell.angle_alpha   90.00
_cell.angle_beta   90.00
_cell.angle_gamma   90.00
#
_symmetry.space_group_name_H-M   'P 1'
#
loop_
_entity.id
_entity.type
_entity.pdbx_description
1 polymer ?
#
loop_
_entity_poly.entity_id
_entity_poly.type
_entity_poly.pdbx_seq_one_letter_code
_entity_poly.pdbx_strand_id
1 'polypeptide(L)'
;MSDLKFTFECDLDGNSNTQRFNTLSSKFGDGYEQNIAVGINNRSGEWTYQRTAYKAEIMQIKAFFDQHKGADSFLWDSPLDGEVCVKTSPEYQPRQVGGDIWQISTTFTQVFYPEDS
;
A
#
# COMPACT_ATOMS: atom_id res chain seq x y z
N MET A 1 13.75 1.21 8.99
CA MET A 1 12.31 0.87 8.98
C MET A 1 11.67 1.63 10.12
N SER A 2 10.53 2.25 9.89
CA SER A 2 9.76 2.87 10.97
C SER A 2 8.76 1.84 11.48
N ASP A 3 8.82 1.46 12.76
CA ASP A 3 7.84 0.56 13.42
C ASP A 3 6.47 1.24 13.65
N LEU A 4 6.17 2.29 12.89
CA LEU A 4 4.92 3.04 13.01
C LEU A 4 3.81 2.20 12.39
N LYS A 5 2.74 1.99 13.15
CA LYS A 5 1.55 1.27 12.69
C LYS A 5 0.49 2.25 12.24
N PHE A 6 0.01 2.06 11.01
CA PHE A 6 -1.10 2.80 10.45
C PHE A 6 -2.42 2.10 10.86
N THR A 7 -3.12 2.69 11.83
CA THR A 7 -4.33 2.11 12.46
C THR A 7 -5.62 2.76 11.99
N PHE A 8 -5.56 3.67 11.01
CA PHE A 8 -6.75 4.34 10.50
C PHE A 8 -7.58 3.37 9.66
N GLU A 9 -8.87 3.31 9.93
CA GLU A 9 -9.82 2.47 9.20
C GLU A 9 -9.82 2.82 7.70
N CYS A 10 -10.19 1.87 6.84
CA CYS A 10 -10.50 2.15 5.43
C CYS A 10 -12.02 2.23 5.24
N ASP A 11 -12.48 2.97 4.22
CA ASP A 11 -13.89 2.94 3.82
C ASP A 11 -14.29 1.55 3.32
N LEU A 12 -15.52 1.13 3.63
CA LEU A 12 -16.09 -0.17 3.26
C LEU A 12 -16.20 -0.36 1.73
N ASP A 13 -16.41 0.72 0.98
CA ASP A 13 -16.75 0.73 -0.45
C ASP A 13 -15.59 1.18 -1.37
N GLY A 14 -14.45 1.59 -0.80
CA GLY A 14 -13.37 2.27 -1.55
C GLY A 14 -12.08 1.49 -1.73
N ASN A 15 -11.91 0.35 -1.04
CA ASN A 15 -10.65 -0.38 -1.05
C ASN A 15 -10.69 -1.50 -2.10
N SER A 16 -9.95 -1.32 -3.19
CA SER A 16 -9.68 -2.39 -4.15
C SER A 16 -8.31 -3.01 -3.84
N ASN A 17 -8.32 -4.31 -3.55
CA ASN A 17 -7.12 -5.10 -3.34
C ASN A 17 -6.66 -5.67 -4.69
N THR A 18 -5.59 -5.11 -5.26
CA THR A 18 -5.01 -5.62 -6.50
C THR A 18 -3.74 -6.39 -6.19
N GLN A 19 -3.85 -7.71 -6.23
CA GLN A 19 -2.71 -8.60 -6.04
C GLN A 19 -2.06 -8.86 -7.41
N ARG A 20 -0.85 -8.35 -7.62
CA ARG A 20 -0.07 -8.63 -8.84
C ARG A 20 1.01 -9.66 -8.54
N PHE A 21 1.00 -10.75 -9.30
CA PHE A 21 2.10 -11.72 -9.32
C PHE A 21 3.09 -11.28 -10.39
N ASN A 22 4.34 -11.04 -9.99
CA ASN A 22 5.35 -10.52 -10.91
C ASN A 22 6.04 -11.68 -11.64
N THR A 23 5.35 -12.35 -12.55
CA THR A 23 5.96 -13.42 -13.35
C THR A 23 7.01 -12.82 -14.29
N LEU A 24 8.29 -12.98 -13.95
CA LEU A 24 9.41 -12.73 -14.85
C LEU A 24 9.36 -13.73 -16.01
N SER A 25 8.58 -13.44 -17.05
CA SER A 25 8.66 -14.15 -18.33
C SER A 25 9.85 -13.59 -19.10
N SER A 26 11.05 -14.09 -18.80
CA SER A 26 12.19 -13.92 -19.70
C SER A 26 12.04 -14.90 -20.86
N LYS A 27 11.55 -14.42 -22.01
CA LYS A 27 11.58 -15.20 -23.24
C LYS A 27 13.01 -15.29 -23.76
N PHE A 28 13.74 -16.32 -23.37
CA PHE A 28 14.90 -16.79 -24.13
C PHE A 28 14.39 -17.57 -25.35
N GLY A 29 14.96 -17.28 -26.52
CA GLY A 29 14.46 -17.64 -27.85
C GLY A 29 14.53 -19.12 -28.26
N ASP A 30 14.35 -20.08 -27.35
CA ASP A 30 14.43 -21.53 -27.65
C ASP A 30 13.30 -22.37 -27.02
N GLY A 31 12.14 -21.76 -26.74
CA GLY A 31 10.90 -22.52 -26.50
C GLY A 31 10.81 -23.29 -25.17
N TYR A 32 11.77 -23.10 -24.26
CA TYR A 32 11.67 -23.57 -22.88
C TYR A 32 11.34 -22.40 -21.93
N GLU A 33 10.10 -22.37 -21.42
CA GLU A 33 9.75 -21.56 -20.26
C GLU A 33 10.28 -22.25 -19.01
N GLN A 34 11.32 -21.69 -18.42
CA GLN A 34 11.75 -22.08 -17.08
C GLN A 34 11.14 -21.08 -16.10
N ASN A 35 10.08 -21.48 -15.41
CA ASN A 35 9.51 -20.72 -14.29
C ASN A 35 10.44 -20.86 -13.07
N ILE A 36 11.64 -20.26 -13.13
CA ILE A 36 12.43 -20.08 -11.91
C ILE A 36 11.82 -18.90 -11.18
N ALA A 37 11.07 -19.19 -10.11
CA ALA A 37 10.68 -18.20 -9.12
C ALA A 37 11.96 -17.64 -8.50
N VAL A 38 12.46 -16.54 -9.06
CA VAL A 38 13.58 -15.78 -8.49
C VAL A 38 13.09 -15.21 -7.17
N GLY A 39 13.41 -15.93 -6.09
CA GLY A 39 13.28 -15.49 -4.72
C GLY A 39 11.85 -15.40 -4.20
N ILE A 40 11.75 -15.48 -2.88
CA ILE A 40 10.54 -15.34 -2.05
C ILE A 40 9.76 -14.00 -2.24
N ASN A 41 10.20 -13.12 -3.16
CA ASN A 41 9.65 -11.80 -3.44
C ASN A 41 8.72 -11.75 -4.68
N ASN A 42 8.02 -12.83 -5.02
CA ASN A 42 7.26 -12.93 -6.29
C ASN A 42 5.80 -12.37 -6.23
N ARG A 43 5.40 -11.72 -5.14
CA ARG A 43 4.06 -11.14 -4.97
C ARG A 43 4.19 -9.74 -4.42
N SER A 44 3.86 -8.72 -5.21
CA SER A 44 3.75 -7.34 -4.72
C SER A 44 2.28 -6.99 -4.62
N GLY A 45 1.77 -6.87 -3.39
CA GLY A 45 0.43 -6.38 -3.15
C GLY A 45 0.33 -4.87 -3.40
N GLU A 46 -0.75 -4.45 -4.05
CA GLU A 46 -1.13 -3.05 -4.19
C GLU A 46 -2.57 -2.87 -3.67
N TRP A 47 -2.75 -1.92 -2.76
CA TRP A 47 -4.06 -1.63 -2.16
C TRP A 47 -4.41 -0.17 -2.36
N THR A 48 -5.64 0.09 -2.82
CA THR A 48 -6.16 1.46 -2.91
C THR A 48 -6.74 1.85 -1.56
N TYR A 49 -6.01 2.65 -0.77
CA TYR A 49 -6.53 3.15 0.49
C TYR A 49 -7.42 4.36 0.24
N GLN A 50 -8.64 4.32 0.77
CA GLN A 50 -9.55 5.45 0.81
C GLN A 50 -10.18 5.54 2.18
N ARG A 51 -10.29 6.77 2.70
CA ARG A 51 -10.94 7.04 3.97
C ARG A 51 -11.75 8.33 3.91
N THR A 52 -13.01 8.25 4.31
CA THR A 52 -13.95 9.36 4.39
C THR A 52 -14.31 9.60 5.85
N ALA A 53 -13.84 10.72 6.40
CA ALA A 53 -13.97 11.03 7.82
C ALA A 53 -14.13 12.54 8.04
N TYR A 54 -14.31 12.95 9.29
CA TYR A 54 -14.28 14.36 9.63
C TYR A 54 -12.90 14.96 9.37
N LYS A 55 -12.86 16.27 9.09
CA LYS A 55 -11.65 17.03 8.78
C LYS A 55 -10.51 16.81 9.79
N ALA A 56 -10.84 16.66 11.08
CA ALA A 56 -9.85 16.41 12.12
C ALA A 56 -9.07 15.10 11.92
N GLU A 57 -9.78 14.00 11.61
CA GLU A 57 -9.17 12.69 11.35
C GLU A 57 -8.38 12.71 10.04
N ILE A 58 -8.93 13.31 8.98
CA ILE A 58 -8.23 13.45 7.69
C ILE A 58 -6.94 14.26 7.85
N MET A 59 -6.91 15.28 8.70
CA MET A 59 -5.68 16.01 9.00
C MET A 59 -4.64 15.15 9.73
N GLN A 60 -5.04 14.21 10.60
CA GLN A 60 -4.12 13.27 11.24
C GLN A 60 -3.55 12.28 10.22
N ILE A 61 -4.39 11.73 9.34
CA ILE A 61 -3.95 10.84 8.25
C ILE A 61 -2.97 11.57 7.32
N LYS A 62 -3.31 12.81 6.94
CA LYS A 62 -2.45 13.67 6.13
C LYS A 62 -1.10 13.89 6.80
N ALA A 63 -1.09 14.22 8.09
CA ALA A 63 0.15 14.43 8.84
C ALA A 63 1.00 13.16 8.91
N PHE A 64 0.37 11.99 9.03
CA PHE A 64 1.07 10.70 8.97
C PHE A 64 1.73 10.48 7.61
N PHE A 65 1.02 10.72 6.51
CA PHE A 65 1.58 10.62 5.16
C PHE A 65 2.71 11.62 4.92
N ASP A 66 2.54 12.88 5.37
CA ASP A 66 3.56 13.92 5.27
C ASP A 66 4.83 13.57 6.08
N GLN A 67 4.67 12.94 7.24
CA GLN A 67 5.79 12.49 8.07
C GLN A 67 6.60 11.38 7.38
N HIS A 68 5.91 10.45 6.71
CA HIS A 68 6.55 9.33 6.00
C HIS A 68 7.05 9.68 4.60
N LYS A 69 6.71 10.88 4.09
CA LYS A 69 7.15 11.44 2.80
C LYS A 69 7.07 10.48 1.60
N GLY A 70 6.20 9.47 1.64
CA GLY A 70 6.14 8.39 0.64
C GLY A 70 7.42 7.54 0.52
N ALA A 71 8.39 7.71 1.42
CA ALA A 71 9.69 7.04 1.39
C ALA A 71 9.86 6.02 2.53
N ASP A 72 9.28 6.30 3.69
CA ASP A 72 9.31 5.39 4.83
C ASP A 72 8.19 4.36 4.76
N SER A 73 8.55 3.10 5.00
CA SER A 73 7.59 2.01 5.18
C SER A 73 6.95 2.06 6.55
N PHE A 74 5.71 1.59 6.64
CA PHE A 74 4.98 1.42 7.90
C PHE A 74 4.19 0.11 7.88
N LEU A 75 3.79 -0.35 9.06
CA LEU A 75 2.92 -1.51 9.20
C LEU A 75 1.47 -1.08 9.01
N TRP A 76 0.73 -1.79 8.17
CA TRP A 76 -0.68 -1.56 7.94
C TRP A 76 -1.47 -2.85 8.13
N ASP A 77 -2.58 -2.77 8.85
CA ASP A 77 -3.50 -3.88 9.03
C ASP A 77 -4.48 -3.90 7.85
N SER A 78 -4.13 -4.69 6.83
CA SER A 78 -5.00 -4.90 5.68
C SER A 78 -6.21 -5.72 6.11
N PRO A 79 -7.45 -5.31 5.76
CA PRO A 79 -8.66 -6.00 6.19
C PRO A 79 -8.76 -7.46 5.70
N LEU A 80 -8.02 -7.83 4.65
CA LEU A 80 -8.04 -9.18 4.07
C LEU A 80 -6.76 -9.98 4.34
N ASP A 81 -5.61 -9.30 4.43
CA ASP A 81 -4.29 -9.94 4.49
C ASP A 81 -3.65 -9.84 5.89
N GLY A 82 -4.25 -9.08 6.82
CA GLY A 82 -3.69 -8.81 8.14
C GLY A 82 -2.55 -7.78 8.10
N GLU A 83 -1.64 -7.84 9.08
CA GLU A 83 -0.52 -6.90 9.17
C GLU A 83 0.49 -7.10 8.04
N VAL A 84 0.68 -6.06 7.23
CA VAL A 84 1.60 -6.03 6.10
C VAL A 84 2.48 -4.77 6.17
N CYS A 85 3.75 -4.91 5.76
CA CYS A 85 4.61 -3.74 5.60
C CYS A 85 4.37 -3.10 4.24
N VAL A 86 3.97 -1.83 4.24
CA VAL A 86 3.62 -1.09 3.03
C VAL A 86 4.30 0.27 3.00
N LYS A 87 4.40 0.85 1.81
CA LYS A 87 4.74 2.26 1.59
C LYS A 87 3.56 2.95 0.93
N THR A 88 3.36 4.23 1.27
CA THR A 88 2.41 5.08 0.56
C THR A 88 3.01 5.55 -0.75
N SER A 89 2.17 5.72 -1.77
CA SER A 89 2.55 6.42 -3.00
C SER A 89 3.03 7.85 -2.70
N PRO A 90 3.89 8.43 -3.55
CA PRO A 90 4.38 9.79 -3.35
C PRO A 90 3.27 10.86 -3.45
N GLU A 91 2.07 10.47 -3.89
CA GLU A 91 0.89 11.32 -3.99
C GLU A 91 -0.26 10.75 -3.14
N TYR A 92 -1.03 11.66 -2.53
CA TYR A 92 -2.33 11.38 -1.93
C TYR A 92 -3.29 12.52 -2.28
N GLN A 93 -4.58 12.20 -2.39
CA GLN A 93 -5.59 13.13 -2.89
C GLN A 93 -6.65 13.41 -1.81
N PRO A 94 -6.58 14.56 -1.12
CA PRO A 94 -7.65 14.99 -0.23
C PRO A 94 -8.76 15.70 -1.03
N ARG A 95 -10.01 15.31 -0.79
CA ARG A 95 -11.20 15.88 -1.41
C ARG A 95 -12.24 16.23 -0.35
N GLN A 96 -12.84 17.40 -0.44
CA GLN A 96 -13.99 17.74 0.39
C GLN A 96 -15.25 17.07 -0.17
N VAL A 97 -15.96 16.31 0.67
CA VAL A 97 -17.20 15.62 0.29
C VAL A 97 -18.41 16.51 0.59
N GLY A 98 -18.40 17.20 1.73
CA GLY A 98 -19.44 18.15 2.12
C GLY A 98 -19.40 18.48 3.61
N GLY A 99 -19.66 19.74 3.96
CA GLY A 99 -19.52 20.21 5.35
C GLY A 99 -18.11 19.96 5.90
N ASP A 100 -18.04 19.35 7.09
CA ASP A 100 -16.79 18.92 7.74
C ASP A 100 -16.32 17.52 7.34
N ILE A 101 -16.98 16.88 6.37
CA ILE A 101 -16.60 15.56 5.87
C ILE A 101 -15.63 15.70 4.69
N TRP A 102 -14.51 15.01 4.82
CA TRP A 102 -13.42 14.98 3.88
C TRP A 102 -13.08 13.53 3.55
N GLN A 103 -12.54 13.34 2.36
CA GLN A 103 -12.06 12.06 1.87
C GLN A 103 -10.58 12.21 1.54
N ILE A 104 -9.79 11.18 1.85
CA ILE A 104 -8.40 11.08 1.43
C ILE A 104 -8.20 9.72 0.76
N SER A 105 -7.53 9.72 -0.39
CA SER A 105 -7.17 8.50 -1.10
C SER A 105 -5.69 8.45 -1.43
N THR A 106 -5.13 7.24 -1.43
CA THR A 106 -3.75 6.96 -1.85
C THR A 106 -3.61 5.47 -2.19
N THR A 107 -2.45 5.08 -2.71
CA THR A 107 -2.15 3.69 -3.03
C THR A 107 -1.00 3.20 -2.15
N PHE A 108 -1.24 2.08 -1.47
CA PHE A 108 -0.24 1.37 -0.69
C PHE A 108 0.40 0.27 -1.53
N THR A 109 1.72 0.21 -1.51
CA THR A 109 2.49 -0.85 -2.18
C THR A 109 3.24 -1.66 -1.15
N GLN A 110 3.16 -2.99 -1.25
CA GLN A 110 3.92 -3.88 -0.38
C GLN A 110 5.42 -3.65 -0.53
N VAL A 111 6.11 -3.61 0.61
CA VAL A 111 7.57 -3.60 0.64
C VAL A 111 8.07 -4.86 1.33
N PHE A 112 9.06 -5.49 0.72
CA PHE A 112 9.79 -6.61 1.30
C PHE A 112 11.17 -6.12 1.66
N TYR A 113 11.52 -6.26 2.92
CA TYR A 113 12.89 -6.13 3.34
C TYR A 113 13.50 -7.53 3.31
N PRO A 114 14.59 -7.75 2.57
CA PRO A 114 15.32 -8.99 2.71
C PRO A 114 15.79 -9.07 4.16
N GLU A 115 15.43 -10.14 4.86
CA GLU A 115 16.14 -10.51 6.07
C GLU A 115 17.57 -10.83 5.63
N ASP A 116 18.49 -9.90 5.88
CA ASP A 116 19.92 -10.10 5.66
C ASP A 116 20.34 -11.39 6.41
N SER A 117 20.97 -12.28 5.66
CA SER A 117 21.38 -13.63 6.09
C SER A 117 22.56 -13.62 7.06
#